data_AF-A0A1L9RC03-F1
#
_entry.id   AF-A0A1L9RC03-F1
#
_cell.length_a   1.000
_cell.length_b   1.000
_cell.length_c   1.000
_cell.angle_alpha   90.00
_cell.angle_beta   90.00
_cell.angle_gamma   90.00
#
_symmetry.space_group_name_H-M   'P 1'
#
loop_
_entity.id
_entity.type
_entity.pdbx_description
1 polymer ?
#
loop_
_entity_poly.entity_id
_entity_poly.type
_entity_poly.pdbx_seq_one_letter_code
_entity_poly.pdbx_strand_id
1 'polypeptide(L)'
;MAQRNLKGILGILRQKHDEWKYGTDRSEATEYLMEAADIGSFQPIQSLINRARRRTSKRSKSRGRLDCKSRFYYILTEILHMILDNLPIADVVAVQRALTSYFGDSYWRSRTSIGIYHEVRNVINETLDWEFLCLELENLSKTWDGEEGLVCRRYLLKRLDEIQAAPTLL
;
A
#
# COMPACT_ATOMS: atom_id res chain seq x y z
N MET A 1 -5.90 34.56 7.68
CA MET A 1 -6.93 33.68 8.30
C MET A 1 -6.43 32.23 8.50
N ALA A 2 -5.70 31.63 7.54
CA ALA A 2 -5.19 30.25 7.60
C ALA A 2 -4.33 29.87 8.84
N GLN A 3 -3.52 30.80 9.39
CA GLN A 3 -2.67 30.53 10.54
C GLN A 3 -3.42 30.26 11.86
N ARG A 4 -4.64 30.82 12.02
CA ARG A 4 -5.46 30.57 13.21
C ARG A 4 -6.01 29.15 13.22
N ASN A 5 -6.41 28.64 12.07
CA ASN A 5 -6.97 27.30 11.93
C ASN A 5 -5.91 26.23 12.20
N LEU A 6 -4.68 26.43 11.72
CA LEU A 6 -3.58 25.50 11.95
C LEU A 6 -3.22 25.40 13.46
N LYS A 7 -3.22 26.53 14.17
CA LYS A 7 -2.98 26.57 15.62
C LYS A 7 -4.09 25.85 16.41
N GLY A 8 -5.34 25.97 15.96
CA GLY A 8 -6.47 25.24 16.53
C GLY A 8 -6.35 23.72 16.34
N ILE A 9 -6.04 23.28 15.12
CA ILE A 9 -5.85 21.86 14.79
C ILE A 9 -4.68 21.27 15.58
N LEU A 10 -3.55 21.98 15.67
CA LEU A 10 -2.39 21.55 16.48
C LEU A 10 -2.72 21.48 17.98
N GLY A 11 -3.60 22.35 18.47
CA GLY A 11 -4.09 22.31 19.85
C GLY A 11 -4.92 21.05 20.13
N ILE A 12 -5.86 20.73 19.23
CA ILE A 12 -6.71 19.53 19.34
C ILE A 12 -5.87 18.25 19.24
N LEU A 13 -4.91 18.21 18.29
CA LEU A 13 -4.01 17.07 18.14
C LEU A 13 -3.11 16.88 19.37
N ARG A 14 -2.63 17.97 19.97
CA ARG A 14 -1.83 17.91 21.20
C ARG A 14 -2.67 17.43 22.39
N GLN A 15 -3.87 17.96 22.56
CA GLN A 15 -4.79 17.53 23.60
C GLN A 15 -5.16 16.05 23.46
N LYS A 16 -5.48 15.60 22.25
CA LYS A 16 -5.78 14.19 21.98
C LYS A 16 -4.58 13.28 22.18
N HIS A 17 -3.38 13.74 21.82
CA HIS A 17 -2.13 13.04 22.10
C HIS A 17 -1.89 12.91 23.61
N ASP A 18 -2.17 13.95 24.39
CA ASP A 18 -1.98 13.92 25.84
C ASP A 18 -3.07 13.05 26.52
N GLU A 19 -4.32 13.10 26.07
CA GLU A 19 -5.38 12.17 26.49
C GLU A 19 -4.98 10.70 26.21
N TRP A 20 -4.34 10.43 25.07
CA TRP A 20 -3.79 9.10 24.74
C TRP A 20 -2.57 8.73 25.60
N LYS A 21 -1.72 9.70 25.94
CA LYS A 21 -0.48 9.51 26.70
C LYS A 21 -0.71 9.28 28.19
N TYR A 22 -1.83 9.74 28.73
CA TYR A 22 -2.13 9.72 30.17
C TYR A 22 -3.43 8.95 30.54
N GLY A 23 -4.21 8.47 29.56
CA GLY A 23 -5.58 7.98 29.79
C GLY A 23 -5.78 6.49 30.04
N THR A 24 -4.82 5.61 29.72
CA THR A 24 -4.99 4.16 29.89
C THR A 24 -3.63 3.50 30.16
N ASP A 25 -3.63 2.50 31.04
CA ASP A 25 -2.47 1.74 31.56
C ASP A 25 -1.25 1.71 30.63
N ARG A 26 -0.28 2.55 30.99
CA ARG A 26 0.99 2.67 30.28
C ARG A 26 1.83 1.39 30.40
N SER A 27 1.61 0.56 31.42
CA SER A 27 2.40 -0.65 31.64
C SER A 27 2.14 -1.70 30.55
N GLU A 28 0.87 -1.97 30.22
CA GLU A 28 0.52 -2.90 29.13
C GLU A 28 0.87 -2.31 27.77
N ALA A 29 0.49 -1.06 27.49
CA ALA A 29 0.74 -0.46 26.17
C ALA A 29 2.24 -0.24 25.88
N THR A 30 3.08 0.00 26.89
CA THR A 30 4.54 0.11 26.66
C THR A 30 5.22 -1.22 26.56
N GLU A 31 4.71 -2.28 27.17
CA GLU A 31 5.17 -3.65 26.95
C GLU A 31 4.84 -4.11 25.52
N TYR A 32 3.63 -3.86 25.03
CA TYR A 32 3.25 -4.10 23.62
C TYR A 32 4.01 -3.21 22.62
N LEU A 33 4.24 -1.93 22.93
CA LEU A 33 4.99 -1.02 22.05
C LEU A 33 6.52 -1.29 22.08
N MET A 34 7.06 -1.84 23.17
CA MET A 34 8.46 -2.29 23.24
C MET A 34 8.65 -3.64 22.54
N GLU A 35 7.66 -4.53 22.58
CA GLU A 35 7.67 -5.76 21.78
C GLU A 35 7.52 -5.43 20.28
N ALA A 36 6.68 -4.45 19.93
CA ALA A 36 6.61 -3.87 18.59
C ALA A 36 7.83 -3.00 18.21
N ALA A 37 8.70 -2.62 19.16
CA ALA A 37 9.94 -1.91 18.84
C ALA A 37 11.01 -2.85 18.26
N ASP A 38 10.81 -4.17 18.30
CA ASP A 38 11.58 -5.15 17.52
C ASP A 38 11.13 -5.19 16.04
N ILE A 39 10.22 -4.28 15.62
CA ILE A 39 9.94 -3.95 14.22
C ILE A 39 11.13 -3.14 13.64
N GLY A 40 12.29 -3.79 13.50
CA GLY A 40 13.44 -3.29 12.75
C GLY A 40 13.20 -3.11 11.24
N SER A 41 11.95 -3.01 10.80
CA SER A 41 11.60 -2.97 9.37
C SER A 41 10.42 -2.06 9.04
N PHE A 42 10.19 -0.97 9.78
CA PHE A 42 9.30 0.09 9.29
C PHE A 42 9.89 0.67 7.99
N GLN A 43 9.49 0.10 6.85
CA GLN A 43 9.86 0.56 5.52
C GLN A 43 8.79 1.56 5.08
N PRO A 44 9.11 2.85 4.96
CA PRO A 44 8.16 3.80 4.39
C PRO A 44 7.74 3.33 3.00
N ILE A 45 6.46 3.46 2.65
CA ILE A 45 5.95 3.06 1.32
C ILE A 45 6.76 3.73 0.19
N GLN A 46 7.25 4.96 0.42
CA GLN A 46 8.16 5.65 -0.49
C GLN A 46 9.46 4.89 -0.79
N SER A 47 10.00 4.17 0.19
CA SER A 47 11.19 3.32 0.02
C SER A 47 10.90 2.11 -0.86
N LEU A 48 9.71 1.51 -0.74
CA LEU A 48 9.24 0.42 -1.60
C LEU A 48 9.05 0.90 -3.04
N ILE A 49 8.45 2.09 -3.23
CA ILE A 49 8.31 2.75 -4.54
C ILE A 49 9.69 2.98 -5.17
N ASN A 50 10.65 3.50 -4.40
CA ASN A 50 12.02 3.71 -4.89
C ASN A 50 12.73 2.39 -5.26
N ARG A 51 12.51 1.31 -4.48
CA ARG A 51 13.00 -0.04 -4.83
C ARG A 51 12.35 -0.53 -6.13
N ALA A 52 11.05 -0.35 -6.30
CA ALA A 52 10.33 -0.70 -7.52
C ALA A 52 10.87 0.04 -8.75
N ARG A 53 11.14 1.34 -8.64
CA ARG A 53 11.80 2.14 -9.70
C ARG A 53 13.16 1.56 -10.09
N ARG A 54 14.02 1.26 -9.09
CA ARG A 54 15.35 0.66 -9.33
C ARG A 54 15.25 -0.70 -10.02
N ARG A 55 14.29 -1.54 -9.63
CA ARG A 55 14.06 -2.86 -10.26
C ARG A 55 13.58 -2.72 -11.70
N THR A 56 12.68 -1.78 -11.95
CA THR A 56 12.16 -1.51 -13.31
C THR A 56 13.27 -1.11 -14.27
N SER A 57 14.17 -0.22 -13.83
CA SER A 57 15.34 0.20 -14.61
C SER A 57 16.27 -0.97 -14.99
N LYS A 58 16.29 -2.03 -14.17
CA LYS A 58 17.02 -3.27 -14.48
C LYS A 58 16.23 -4.21 -15.40
N ARG A 59 14.92 -4.35 -15.17
CA ARG A 59 14.02 -5.25 -15.93
C ARG A 59 13.75 -4.77 -17.36
N SER A 60 13.74 -3.45 -17.60
CA SER A 60 13.58 -2.89 -18.95
C SER A 60 14.71 -3.27 -19.90
N LYS A 61 15.89 -3.65 -19.38
CA LYS A 61 17.04 -4.10 -20.16
C LYS A 61 16.98 -5.57 -20.54
N SER A 62 16.09 -6.36 -19.93
CA SER A 62 16.07 -7.83 -20.04
C SER A 62 14.73 -8.42 -20.51
N ARG A 63 13.74 -7.59 -20.83
CA ARG A 63 12.43 -8.04 -21.35
C ARG A 63 12.54 -8.51 -22.80
N GLY A 64 13.11 -9.69 -23.00
CA GLY A 64 12.90 -10.48 -24.21
C GLY A 64 11.44 -10.94 -24.31
N ARG A 65 10.93 -11.13 -25.53
CA ARG A 65 9.61 -11.71 -25.77
C ARG A 65 9.54 -13.10 -25.15
N LEU A 66 8.66 -13.28 -24.17
CA LEU A 66 8.34 -14.60 -23.63
C LEU A 66 7.41 -15.31 -24.64
N ASP A 67 7.90 -16.38 -25.24
CA ASP A 67 7.09 -17.29 -26.05
C ASP A 67 6.27 -18.16 -25.10
N CYS A 68 4.95 -17.98 -25.14
CA CYS A 68 4.08 -18.43 -24.07
C CYS A 68 3.13 -19.51 -24.61
N LYS A 69 3.46 -20.78 -24.34
CA LYS A 69 2.76 -21.98 -24.87
C LYS A 69 1.79 -22.59 -23.85
N SER A 70 1.14 -21.78 -23.02
CA SER A 70 0.25 -22.28 -21.97
C SER A 70 -1.17 -22.51 -22.49
N ARG A 71 -1.81 -23.62 -22.12
CA ARG A 71 -3.23 -23.86 -22.48
C ARG A 71 -4.20 -22.91 -21.76
N PHE A 72 -3.73 -22.16 -20.77
CA PHE A 72 -4.53 -21.11 -20.12
C PHE A 72 -4.85 -19.93 -21.05
N TYR A 73 -4.17 -19.79 -22.20
CA TYR A 73 -4.57 -18.85 -23.24
C TYR A 73 -5.92 -19.16 -23.90
N TYR A 74 -6.45 -20.38 -23.72
CA TYR A 74 -7.79 -20.74 -24.20
C TYR A 74 -8.91 -20.29 -23.25
N ILE A 75 -8.56 -19.93 -22.01
CA ILE A 75 -9.49 -19.27 -21.09
C ILE A 75 -9.49 -17.78 -21.46
N LEU A 76 -10.69 -17.22 -21.66
CA LEU A 76 -10.87 -15.78 -21.85
C LEU A 76 -10.15 -15.03 -20.71
N THR A 77 -9.31 -14.06 -21.07
CA THR A 77 -8.48 -13.28 -20.13
C THR A 77 -9.29 -12.74 -18.96
N GLU A 78 -10.56 -12.40 -19.19
CA GLU A 78 -11.53 -11.95 -18.20
C GLU A 78 -11.81 -13.01 -17.13
N ILE A 79 -12.04 -14.27 -17.53
CA ILE A 79 -12.29 -15.38 -16.61
C ILE A 79 -11.02 -15.67 -15.81
N LEU A 80 -9.86 -15.61 -16.45
CA LEU A 80 -8.58 -15.78 -15.77
C LEU A 80 -8.39 -14.69 -14.70
N HIS A 81 -8.61 -13.42 -15.04
CA HIS A 81 -8.53 -12.33 -14.05
C HIS A 81 -9.53 -12.49 -12.92
N MET A 82 -10.78 -12.93 -13.19
CA MET A 82 -11.75 -13.21 -12.14
C MET A 82 -11.26 -14.29 -11.16
N ILE A 83 -10.63 -15.35 -11.66
CA ILE A 83 -10.06 -16.41 -10.79
C ILE A 83 -8.91 -15.84 -9.97
N LEU A 84 -7.97 -15.14 -10.62
CA LEU A 84 -6.82 -14.54 -9.96
C LEU A 84 -7.23 -13.47 -8.94
N ASP A 85 -8.36 -12.82 -9.15
CA ASP A 85 -8.85 -11.78 -8.26
C ASP A 85 -9.24 -12.32 -6.87
N ASN A 86 -9.53 -13.61 -6.78
CA ASN A 86 -9.86 -14.29 -5.54
C ASN A 86 -8.63 -14.85 -4.80
N LEU A 87 -7.43 -14.74 -5.38
CA LEU A 87 -6.20 -15.29 -4.80
C LEU A 87 -5.38 -14.21 -4.08
N PRO A 88 -4.63 -14.55 -3.02
CA PRO A 88 -3.58 -13.69 -2.48
C PRO A 88 -2.53 -13.31 -3.54
N ILE A 89 -1.90 -12.14 -3.40
CA ILE A 89 -0.90 -11.66 -4.38
C ILE A 89 0.26 -12.65 -4.52
N ALA A 90 0.71 -13.27 -3.43
CA ALA A 90 1.76 -14.29 -3.46
C ALA A 90 1.40 -15.47 -4.38
N ASP A 91 0.15 -15.93 -4.35
CA ASP A 91 -0.32 -17.06 -5.15
C ASP A 91 -0.48 -16.66 -6.62
N VAL A 92 -0.95 -15.44 -6.90
CA VAL A 92 -1.00 -14.89 -8.25
C VAL A 92 0.40 -14.84 -8.87
N VAL A 93 1.42 -14.45 -8.11
CA VAL A 93 2.82 -14.48 -8.57
C VAL A 93 3.28 -15.90 -8.89
N ALA A 94 2.89 -16.89 -8.08
CA ALA A 94 3.19 -18.30 -8.33
C ALA A 94 2.52 -18.80 -9.63
N VAL A 95 1.25 -18.46 -9.85
CA VAL A 95 0.52 -18.77 -11.09
C VAL A 95 1.19 -18.09 -12.29
N GLN A 96 1.55 -16.81 -12.17
CA GLN A 96 2.26 -16.06 -13.23
C GLN A 96 3.54 -16.78 -13.66
N ARG A 97 4.34 -17.26 -12.69
CA ARG A 97 5.56 -18.03 -12.95
C ARG A 97 5.27 -19.38 -13.60
N ALA A 98 4.24 -20.09 -13.15
CA ALA A 98 3.83 -21.37 -13.72
C ALA A 98 3.33 -21.24 -15.17
N LEU A 99 2.65 -20.13 -15.48
CA LEU A 99 2.18 -19.82 -16.82
C LEU A 99 3.26 -19.24 -17.74
N THR A 100 4.43 -18.94 -17.20
CA THR A 100 5.54 -18.25 -17.89
C THR A 100 5.11 -16.99 -18.63
N SER A 101 4.05 -16.33 -18.16
CA SER A 101 3.39 -15.18 -18.79
C SER A 101 3.28 -14.03 -17.80
N TYR A 102 3.54 -12.79 -18.23
CA TYR A 102 3.34 -11.63 -17.37
C TYR A 102 1.94 -11.04 -17.58
N PHE A 103 1.17 -10.86 -16.51
CA PHE A 103 -0.23 -10.40 -16.59
C PHE A 103 -0.39 -8.91 -16.93
N GLY A 104 0.69 -8.15 -17.00
CA GLY A 104 0.65 -6.74 -17.38
C GLY A 104 0.57 -5.80 -16.18
N ASP A 105 1.12 -4.60 -16.35
CA ASP A 105 1.15 -3.59 -15.29
C ASP A 105 -0.26 -3.09 -14.94
N SER A 106 -1.20 -3.10 -15.90
CA SER A 106 -2.60 -2.71 -15.67
C SER A 106 -3.29 -3.62 -14.66
N TYR A 107 -3.10 -4.93 -14.79
CA TYR A 107 -3.62 -5.93 -13.84
C TYR A 107 -3.02 -5.73 -12.44
N TRP A 108 -1.70 -5.62 -12.33
CA TRP A 108 -1.07 -5.38 -11.01
C TRP A 108 -1.50 -4.05 -10.38
N ARG A 109 -1.71 -3.00 -11.17
CA ARG A 109 -2.26 -1.72 -10.67
C ARG A 109 -3.69 -1.87 -10.14
N SER A 110 -4.57 -2.60 -10.84
CA SER A 110 -5.96 -2.78 -10.38
C SER A 110 -6.05 -3.54 -9.07
N ARG A 111 -5.06 -4.40 -8.78
CA ARG A 111 -4.92 -5.12 -7.51
C ARG A 111 -4.43 -4.24 -6.35
N THR A 112 -3.86 -3.07 -6.64
CA THR A 112 -3.34 -2.19 -5.58
C THR A 112 -4.45 -1.32 -5.01
N SER A 113 -4.72 -1.46 -3.71
CA SER A 113 -5.74 -0.63 -3.04
C SER A 113 -5.26 0.81 -2.83
N ILE A 114 -5.56 1.68 -3.78
CA ILE A 114 -5.21 3.12 -3.75
C ILE A 114 -5.75 3.80 -2.49
N GLY A 115 -6.89 3.35 -1.96
CA GLY A 115 -7.50 3.92 -0.75
C GLY A 115 -6.73 3.65 0.55
N ILE A 116 -5.81 2.68 0.56
CA ILE A 116 -4.96 2.35 1.71
C ILE A 116 -3.57 2.98 1.55
N TYR A 117 -3.08 3.03 0.31
CA TYR A 117 -1.74 3.50 -0.02
C TYR A 117 -1.80 4.75 -0.91
N HIS A 118 -2.13 5.89 -0.31
CA HIS A 118 -2.23 7.17 -1.03
C HIS A 118 -0.95 7.55 -1.80
N GLU A 119 0.23 7.14 -1.33
CA GLU A 119 1.51 7.39 -2.01
C GLU A 119 1.57 6.72 -3.40
N VAL A 120 0.83 5.62 -3.58
CA VAL A 120 0.73 4.92 -4.87
C VAL A 120 -0.02 5.76 -5.91
N ARG A 121 -0.94 6.64 -5.48
CA ARG A 121 -1.70 7.53 -6.38
C ARG A 121 -0.76 8.42 -7.20
N ASN A 122 0.34 8.88 -6.60
CA ASN A 122 1.30 9.74 -7.26
C ASN A 122 2.12 9.02 -8.34
N VAL A 123 2.23 7.70 -8.25
CA VAL A 123 3.04 6.89 -9.16
C VAL A 123 2.21 5.97 -10.06
N ILE A 124 0.88 6.08 -10.05
CA ILE A 124 -0.03 5.18 -10.78
C ILE A 124 0.24 5.15 -12.29
N ASN A 125 0.61 6.29 -12.86
CA ASN A 125 0.93 6.44 -14.28
C ASN A 125 2.38 6.06 -14.61
N GLU A 126 3.21 5.78 -13.61
CA GLU A 126 4.60 5.37 -13.84
C GLU A 126 4.66 3.89 -14.26
N THR A 127 5.59 3.58 -15.16
CA THR A 127 5.98 2.19 -15.45
C THR A 127 6.89 1.74 -14.31
N LEU A 128 6.37 0.88 -13.45
CA LEU A 128 7.07 0.33 -12.28
C LEU A 128 6.98 -1.19 -12.30
N ASP A 129 7.81 -1.84 -11.48
CA ASP A 129 7.71 -3.26 -11.18
C ASP A 129 6.50 -3.47 -10.26
N TRP A 130 5.30 -3.35 -10.85
CA TRP A 130 4.03 -3.37 -10.13
C TRP A 130 3.78 -4.71 -9.45
N GLU A 131 4.23 -5.82 -10.03
CA GLU A 131 4.27 -7.14 -9.39
C GLU A 131 5.01 -7.08 -8.05
N PHE A 132 6.24 -6.55 -8.05
CA PHE A 132 7.05 -6.41 -6.85
C PHE A 132 6.40 -5.47 -5.84
N LEU A 133 5.89 -4.32 -6.29
CA LEU A 133 5.27 -3.33 -5.41
C LEU A 133 4.03 -3.91 -4.72
N CYS A 134 3.17 -4.62 -5.45
CA CYS A 134 1.98 -5.28 -4.88
C CYS A 134 2.35 -6.28 -3.79
N LEU A 135 3.36 -7.12 -4.04
CA LEU A 135 3.79 -8.15 -3.11
C LEU A 135 4.35 -7.54 -1.81
N GLU A 136 5.18 -6.51 -1.92
CA GLU A 136 5.74 -5.85 -0.73
C GLU A 136 4.67 -5.08 0.05
N LEU A 137 3.67 -4.48 -0.62
CA LEU A 137 2.54 -3.83 0.05
C LEU A 137 1.65 -4.85 0.78
N GLU A 138 1.40 -6.03 0.19
CA GLU A 138 0.67 -7.11 0.87
C GLU A 138 1.45 -7.61 2.11
N ASN A 139 2.78 -7.76 2.00
CA ASN A 139 3.60 -8.14 3.14
C ASN A 139 3.59 -7.06 4.23
N LEU A 140 3.67 -5.78 3.84
CA LEU A 140 3.57 -4.65 4.75
C LEU A 140 2.20 -4.61 5.46
N SER A 141 1.11 -4.97 4.77
CA SER A 141 -0.21 -5.09 5.42
C SER A 141 -0.30 -6.23 6.43
N LYS A 142 0.52 -7.27 6.28
CA LYS A 142 0.57 -8.39 7.22
C LYS A 142 1.45 -8.08 8.44
N THR A 143 2.46 -7.21 8.29
CA THR A 143 3.40 -6.85 9.36
C THR A 143 3.02 -5.60 10.14
N TRP A 144 2.21 -4.70 9.57
CA TRP A 144 1.54 -3.66 10.36
C TRP A 144 0.48 -4.34 11.21
N ASP A 145 0.79 -4.59 12.49
CA ASP A 145 -0.04 -5.25 13.50
C ASP A 145 -1.55 -5.15 13.24
N GLY A 146 -2.11 -6.22 12.67
CA GLY A 146 -3.54 -6.42 12.47
C GLY A 146 -4.26 -5.37 11.61
N GLU A 147 -5.54 -5.64 11.32
CA GLU A 147 -6.42 -4.71 10.59
C GLU A 147 -6.42 -3.28 11.17
N GLU A 148 -6.07 -3.10 12.45
CA GLU A 148 -6.11 -1.83 13.18
C GLU A 148 -5.16 -0.76 12.62
N GLY A 149 -3.91 -1.10 12.28
CA GLY A 149 -2.96 -0.14 11.73
C GLY A 149 -3.42 0.42 10.37
N LEU A 150 -4.01 -0.44 9.54
CA LEU A 150 -4.56 -0.08 8.24
C LEU A 150 -5.87 0.71 8.36
N VAL A 151 -6.70 0.41 9.36
CA VAL A 151 -7.94 1.14 9.66
C VAL A 151 -7.63 2.57 10.11
N CYS A 152 -6.69 2.74 11.06
CA CYS A 152 -6.24 4.05 11.51
C CYS A 152 -5.69 4.89 10.35
N ARG A 153 -4.85 4.29 9.51
CA ARG A 153 -4.31 4.95 8.32
C ARG A 153 -5.42 5.38 7.35
N ARG A 154 -6.36 4.49 7.02
CA ARG A 154 -7.48 4.78 6.11
C ARG A 154 -8.37 5.89 6.66
N TYR A 155 -8.64 5.88 7.96
CA TYR A 155 -9.41 6.92 8.63
C TYR A 155 -8.72 8.29 8.51
N LEU A 156 -7.42 8.36 8.81
CA LEU A 156 -6.64 9.60 8.68
C LEU A 156 -6.61 10.13 7.25
N LEU A 157 -6.41 9.24 6.27
CA LEU A 157 -6.40 9.62 4.85
C LEU A 157 -7.76 10.15 4.39
N LYS A 158 -8.86 9.50 4.78
CA LYS A 158 -10.21 9.98 4.48
C LYS A 158 -10.45 11.38 5.06
N ARG A 159 -9.99 11.65 6.29
CA ARG A 159 -10.10 12.99 6.90
C ARG A 159 -9.27 14.03 6.18
N LEU A 160 -8.08 13.68 5.70
CA LEU A 160 -7.25 14.58 4.91
C LEU A 160 -7.91 14.90 3.55
N ASP A 161 -8.49 13.91 2.88
CA ASP A 161 -9.23 14.11 1.64
C ASP A 161 -10.45 15.03 1.84
N GLU A 162 -11.20 14.85 2.94
CA GLU A 162 -12.34 15.70 3.31
C GLU A 162 -11.91 17.17 3.55
N ILE A 163 -10.77 17.39 4.22
CA ILE A 163 -10.23 18.73 4.44
C ILE A 163 -9.77 19.36 3.13
N GLN A 164 -9.18 18.57 2.22
CA GLN A 164 -8.72 19.06 0.93
C GLN A 164 -9.87 19.33 -0.04
N ALA A 165 -10.98 18.59 0.09
CA ALA A 165 -12.19 18.77 -0.71
C ALA A 165 -13.13 19.85 -0.16
N ALA A 166 -12.99 20.25 1.10
CA ALA A 166 -13.76 21.35 1.66
C ALA A 166 -13.38 22.66 0.92
N PRO A 167 -14.32 23.33 0.25
CA PRO A 167 -14.03 24.61 -0.37
C PRO A 167 -13.63 25.56 0.75
N THR A 168 -12.47 26.21 0.57
CA THR A 168 -12.05 27.34 1.39
C THR A 168 -13.19 28.36 1.35
N LEU A 169 -14.05 28.36 2.38
CA LEU A 169 -15.09 29.38 2.53
C LEU A 169 -14.33 30.70 2.72
N LEU A 170 -14.42 31.53 1.67
CA LEU A 170 -13.93 32.90 1.59
C LEU A 170 -14.43 33.76 2.76
#